data_AF-A0AAJ1FY04-F1
#
_entry.id   AF-A0AAJ1FY04-F1
#
_cell.length_a   1.000
_cell.length_b   1.000
_cell.length_c   1.000
_cell.angle_alpha   90.00
_cell.angle_beta   90.00
_cell.angle_gamma   90.00
#
_symmetry.space_group_name_H-M   'P 1'
#
loop_
_entity.id
_entity.type
_entity.pdbx_description
1 polymer ?
#
loop_
_entity_poly.entity_id
_entity_poly.type
_entity_poly.pdbx_seq_one_letter_code
_entity_poly.pdbx_strand_id
1 'polypeptide(L)' 'MKKIVFVSHCILNVASKVFMYNKEEMDKEDALRKDFLNKAINNDVQIIQLPCLEFTLYGAKRWGHVSN' A
#
# COMPACT_ATOMS: atom_id res chain seq x y z
N MET A 1 25.89 6.50 0.15
CA MET A 1 24.72 5.94 -0.55
C MET A 1 23.46 6.38 0.17
N LYS A 2 22.40 6.79 -0.54
CA LYS A 2 21.09 7.04 0.08
C LYS A 2 20.42 5.70 0.42
N LYS A 3 19.66 5.64 1.52
CA LYS A 3 18.90 4.44 1.88
C LYS A 3 17.69 4.31 0.94
N ILE A 4 17.41 3.10 0.48
CA ILE A 4 16.27 2.80 -0.40
C ILE A 4 15.39 1.76 0.30
N VAL A 5 14.08 1.99 0.31
CA VAL A 5 13.07 1.02 0.74
C VAL A 5 12.20 0.61 -0.44
N PHE A 6 12.00 -0.69 -0.59
CA PHE A 6 11.04 -1.24 -1.54
C PHE A 6 9.70 -1.43 -0.84
N VAL A 7 8.63 -0.95 -1.47
CA VAL A 7 7.28 -1.02 -0.92
C VAL A 7 6.34 -1.70 -1.90
N SER A 8 5.29 -2.32 -1.39
CA SER A 8 4.21 -2.84 -2.20
C SER A 8 3.43 -1.71 -2.88
N HIS A 9 2.75 -2.04 -3.99
CA HIS A 9 1.95 -1.09 -4.77
C HIS A 9 0.93 -0.32 -3.92
N CYS A 10 0.31 -0.95 -2.93
CA CYS A 10 -0.73 -0.32 -2.13
C CYS A 10 -0.24 0.79 -1.19
N ILE A 11 1.07 0.89 -0.91
CA ILE A 11 1.61 1.90 0.01
C ILE A 11 1.58 3.31 -0.60
N LEU A 12 1.90 3.44 -1.90
CA LEU A 12 1.78 4.73 -2.61
C LEU A 12 0.47 4.86 -3.41
N ASN A 13 -0.18 3.75 -3.77
CA ASN A 13 -1.43 3.74 -4.53
C ASN A 13 -2.49 2.86 -3.84
N VAL A 14 -3.21 3.42 -2.88
CA VAL A 14 -4.21 2.68 -2.09
C VAL A 14 -5.33 2.09 -2.95
N ALA A 15 -5.60 2.65 -4.14
CA ALA A 15 -6.57 2.10 -5.08
C ALA A 15 -6.19 0.71 -5.63
N SER A 16 -4.94 0.27 -5.44
CA SER A 16 -4.51 -1.08 -5.82
C SER A 16 -4.88 -2.16 -4.80
N LYS A 17 -5.31 -1.75 -3.60
CA LYS A 17 -5.74 -2.65 -2.54
C LYS A 17 -7.12 -3.23 -2.87
N VAL A 18 -7.40 -4.42 -2.32
CA VAL A 18 -8.76 -4.97 -2.37
C VAL A 18 -9.69 -4.05 -1.57
N PHE A 19 -10.88 -3.82 -2.13
CA PHE A 19 -11.91 -3.05 -1.46
C PHE A 19 -12.33 -3.72 -0.14
N MET A 20 -12.34 -2.97 0.95
CA MET A 20 -12.77 -3.43 2.28
C MET A 20 -14.03 -2.68 2.71
N TYR A 21 -14.84 -3.31 3.57
CA TYR A 21 -16.09 -2.72 4.07
C TYR A 21 -15.95 -2.13 5.50
N ASN A 22 -14.86 -2.41 6.21
CA ASN A 22 -14.63 -1.92 7.56
C ASN A 22 -13.90 -0.57 7.54
N LYS A 23 -14.65 0.52 7.71
CA LYS A 23 -14.13 1.88 7.66
C LYS A 23 -13.11 2.17 8.77
N GLU A 24 -13.33 1.71 9.99
CA GLU A 24 -12.42 2.01 11.11
C GLU A 24 -11.04 1.39 10.93
N GLU A 25 -10.99 0.15 10.42
CA GLU A 25 -9.72 -0.51 10.09
C GLU A 25 -9.01 0.17 8.93
N MET A 26 -9.76 0.58 7.90
CA MET A 26 -9.21 1.33 6.77
C MET A 26 -8.60 2.66 7.20
N ASP A 27 -9.28 3.40 8.08
CA ASP A 27 -8.81 4.70 8.56
C ASP A 27 -7.55 4.54 9.43
N LYS A 28 -7.50 3.51 10.30
CA LYS A 28 -6.30 3.20 11.10
C LYS A 28 -5.10 2.81 10.23
N GLU A 29 -5.32 1.98 9.22
CA GLU A 29 -4.26 1.58 8.30
C GLU A 29 -3.75 2.76 7.46
N ASP A 30 -4.65 3.62 6.95
CA ASP A 30 -4.25 4.80 6.19
C ASP A 30 -3.47 5.80 7.04
N ALA A 31 -3.82 5.96 8.32
CA ALA A 31 -3.06 6.78 9.26
C ALA A 31 -1.63 6.24 9.46
N LEU A 32 -1.47 4.92 9.66
CA LEU A 32 -0.15 4.29 9.78
C LEU A 32 0.67 4.39 8.49
N ARG A 33 0.04 4.20 7.34
CA ARG A 33 0.66 4.36 6.02
C ARG A 33 1.21 5.78 5.84
N LYS A 34 0.42 6.80 6.18
CA LYS A 34 0.84 8.21 6.12
C LYS A 34 2.00 8.50 7.06
N ASP A 35 1.95 8.00 8.30
CA ASP A 35 3.05 8.14 9.26
C ASP A 35 4.35 7.51 8.75
N PHE A 36 4.27 6.29 8.20
CA PHE A 36 5.41 5.62 7.57
C PHE A 36 6.01 6.46 6.43
N LEU A 37 5.18 6.97 5.52
CA LEU A 37 5.64 7.77 4.37
C LEU A 37 6.28 9.09 4.82
N ASN A 38 5.67 9.78 5.77
CA ASN A 38 6.22 11.01 6.33
C ASN A 38 7.58 10.75 6.98
N LYS A 39 7.72 9.67 7.75
CA LYS A 39 9.00 9.27 8.35
C LYS A 39 10.06 8.96 7.28
N ALA A 40 9.71 8.22 6.23
CA ALA A 40 10.65 7.91 5.15
C ALA A 40 11.16 9.19 4.46
N ILE A 41 10.25 10.12 4.13
CA ILE A 41 10.58 11.41 3.51
C ILE A 41 11.46 12.25 4.44
N ASN A 42 11.06 12.40 5.71
CA ASN A 42 11.79 13.22 6.70
C ASN A 42 13.20 12.70 7.01
N ASN A 43 13.49 11.43 6.68
CA ASN A 43 14.80 10.80 6.89
C ASN A 43 15.57 10.58 5.57
N ASP A 44 15.19 11.27 4.48
CA ASP A 44 15.83 11.18 3.17
C ASP A 44 15.92 9.73 2.61
N VAL A 45 14.96 8.88 2.97
CA VAL A 45 14.84 7.51 2.46
C VAL A 45 14.14 7.54 1.11
N GLN A 46 14.78 6.99 0.08
CA GLN A 46 14.19 6.84 -1.25
C GLN A 46 13.23 5.65 -1.27
N ILE A 47 12.12 5.78 -1.99
CA ILE A 47 11.07 4.77 -2.03
C ILE A 47 10.94 4.26 -3.46
N ILE A 48 11.03 2.94 -3.65
CA ILE A 48 10.70 2.27 -4.91
C ILE A 48 9.45 1.43 -4.69
N GLN A 49 8.42 1.71 -5.49
CA GLN A 49 7.19 0.95 -5.48
C GLN A 49 7.29 -0.22 -6.46
N LEU A 50 7.00 -1.42 -5.98
CA LEU A 50 6.92 -2.60 -6.84
C LEU A 50 5.48 -2.77 -7.38
N PRO A 51 5.32 -3.24 -8.63
CA PRO A 51 3.99 -3.53 -9.18
C PRO A 51 3.31 -4.67 -8.41
N CYS A 52 1.99 -4.58 -8.25
CA CYS A 52 1.19 -5.64 -7.64
C CYS A 52 0.59 -6.51 -8.73
N LEU A 53 1.11 -7.74 -8.85
CA LEU A 53 0.65 -8.70 -9.84
C LEU A 53 -0.85 -8.98 -9.68
N GLU A 54 -1.33 -9.09 -8.45
CA GLU A 54 -2.74 -9.36 -8.16
C GLU A 54 -3.65 -8.23 -8.65
N PHE A 55 -3.20 -6.98 -8.54
CA PHE A 55 -3.95 -5.84 -9.08
C PHE A 55 -3.92 -5.81 -10.60
N THR A 56 -2.78 -6.11 -11.23
CA THR A 56 -2.67 -6.15 -12.69
C THR A 56 -3.54 -7.25 -13.30
N LEU A 57 -3.60 -8.42 -12.66
CA LEU A 57 -4.34 -9.57 -13.20
C LEU A 57 -5.83 -9.53 -12.84
N TYR A 58 -6.18 -9.16 -11.60
CA TYR A 58 -7.55 -9.31 -11.08
C TYR A 58 -8.24 -7.97 -10.77
N GLY A 59 -7.54 -6.85 -10.85
CA GLY A 59 -8.06 -5.53 -10.49
C GLY A 59 -8.36 -5.37 -8.99
N ALA A 60 -9.00 -4.26 -8.62
CA ALA A 60 -9.37 -3.94 -7.23
C ALA A 60 -10.53 -4.80 -6.68
N LYS A 61 -11.42 -5.28 -7.54
CA LYS A 61 -12.65 -6.01 -7.18
C LYS A 61 -12.45 -7.53 -7.09
N ARG A 62 -11.34 -7.94 -6.49
CA ARG A 62 -10.89 -9.34 -6.46
C ARG A 62 -11.27 -10.11 -5.18
N TRP A 63 -12.35 -9.71 -4.50
CA TRP A 63 -12.83 -10.33 -3.25
C TRP A 63 -12.98 -11.86 -3.32
N GLY A 64 -13.37 -12.42 -4.48
CA GLY A 64 -13.49 -13.88 -4.66
C GLY A 64 -12.15 -14.64 -4.73
N HIS A 65 -11.03 -13.93 -4.86
CA HIS A 65 -9.67 -14.51 -4.83
C HIS A 65 -8.95 -14.26 -3.50
N VAL A 66 -9.53 -13.42 -2.64
CA VAL A 66 -9.00 -13.15 -1.29
C VAL A 66 -9.92 -13.80 -0.26
N SER A 67 -9.91 -15.13 -0.20
CA SER A 67 -10.59 -15.85 0.86
C SER A 67 -9.72 -16.99 1.38
N ASN A 68 -9.52 -16.95 2.70
CA ASN A 68 -9.64 -18.11 3.59
C ASN A 68 -10.84 -17.82 4.51
#